data_AF-A0A967N6Y4-F1
#
_entry.id   AF-A0A967N6Y4-F1
#
_cell.length_a   1.000
_cell.length_b   1.000
_cell.length_c   1.000
_cell.angle_alpha   90.00
_cell.angle_beta   90.00
_cell.angle_gamma   90.00
#
_symmetry.space_group_name_H-M   'P 1'
#
loop_
_entity.id
_entity.type
_entity.pdbx_description
1 polymer ?
#
loop_
_entity_poly.entity_id
_entity_poly.type
_entity_poly.pdbx_seq_one_letter_code
_entity_poly.pdbx_strand_id
1 'polypeptide(L)'
;MRRGRRRVPLLAAALLPVAASCGPGGPEARGPAAGAPAGETVPYAPSGATPPELGIAGYAKVTCSAVFVSGREVDEAMAHSGYFFLAPEHRGMVTDTVVDRDRGLVSLTWADSITRTAVHYGDQGCVLRPSGRDTVYFEPTPVRSTLPPAEETPWPMGDVVADEPLPPDVDAAGVEAAVEAAFADPEGLTAAFLVVHRGRILAERYGQGADLHTQLESWSMGKSLTATLVGILIREEALGLHDPAPVPEWQGAGDARSRIRVSDLLRMSSGLFFTAPRDPDYDPARGYPDHMLVYTGALDAFAFSVNRPLQFEPGTEGRYRNSDPLTLGHLIRRTVEARGESYWTWPQRALFDRIGIRRQVMETDPYGNFLLTGYDYGTARNWARLGMLYLNDGVWRGERILPEGYVEFVSTPAPAWDEPVYGGLFWINGTGEWNLP
;
A
#
# COMPACT_ATOMS: atom_id res chain seq x y z
N MET A 1 32.27 41.92 -48.26
CA MET A 1 30.82 41.86 -48.56
C MET A 1 30.46 40.46 -49.07
N ARG A 2 29.38 39.87 -48.56
CA ARG A 2 28.70 38.60 -48.96
C ARG A 2 29.53 37.30 -48.81
N ARG A 3 29.40 36.58 -47.69
CA ARG A 3 28.42 35.49 -47.39
C ARG A 3 28.45 34.34 -48.43
N GLY A 4 29.08 33.23 -48.06
CA GLY A 4 28.95 31.90 -48.68
C GLY A 4 28.88 30.83 -47.59
N ARG A 5 27.74 30.14 -47.52
CA ARG A 5 27.29 29.23 -46.45
C ARG A 5 28.16 27.97 -46.35
N ARG A 6 28.68 27.65 -45.15
CA ARG A 6 29.06 26.27 -44.78
C ARG A 6 27.83 25.56 -44.23
N ARG A 7 27.50 24.39 -44.80
CA ARG A 7 26.47 23.48 -44.32
C ARG A 7 26.99 22.81 -43.04
N VAL A 8 26.29 23.02 -41.93
CA VAL A 8 26.38 22.21 -40.71
C VAL A 8 25.36 21.07 -40.87
N PRO A 9 25.69 19.81 -40.57
CA PRO A 9 24.68 18.76 -40.56
C PRO A 9 23.72 19.03 -39.38
N LEU A 10 22.45 19.26 -39.68
CA LEU A 10 21.39 19.13 -38.67
C LEU A 10 21.34 17.64 -38.29
N LEU A 11 21.73 17.31 -37.06
CA LEU A 11 21.16 16.15 -36.40
C LEU A 11 19.71 16.54 -36.05
N ALA A 12 18.77 16.03 -36.83
CA ALA A 12 17.37 16.00 -36.44
C ALA A 12 17.25 15.00 -35.29
N ALA A 13 17.22 15.49 -34.05
CA ALA A 13 16.70 14.70 -32.94
C ALA A 13 15.20 14.59 -33.16
N ALA A 14 14.77 13.45 -33.70
CA ALA A 14 13.37 13.06 -33.69
C ALA A 14 12.98 12.83 -32.24
N LEU A 15 12.36 13.83 -31.62
CA LEU A 15 11.60 13.67 -30.38
C LEU A 15 10.36 12.84 -30.73
N LEU A 16 10.49 11.53 -30.58
CA LEU A 16 9.34 10.62 -30.47
C LEU A 16 8.65 10.94 -29.13
N PRO A 17 7.35 11.25 -29.11
CA PRO A 17 6.63 11.36 -27.86
C PRO A 17 6.49 9.94 -27.31
N VAL A 18 7.22 9.64 -26.24
CA VAL A 18 6.91 8.47 -25.41
C VAL A 18 5.71 8.86 -24.56
N ALA A 19 4.52 8.63 -25.12
CA ALA A 19 3.32 8.52 -24.32
C ALA A 19 3.48 7.27 -23.46
N ALA A 20 3.82 7.43 -22.19
CA ALA A 20 3.77 6.36 -21.21
C ALA A 20 2.30 6.07 -20.87
N SER A 21 1.57 5.48 -21.82
CA SER A 21 0.33 4.79 -21.49
C SER A 21 0.70 3.58 -20.65
N CYS A 22 0.33 3.55 -19.37
CA CYS A 22 0.26 2.32 -18.59
C CYS A 22 -0.87 1.44 -19.18
N GLY A 23 -0.55 0.76 -20.28
CA GLY A 23 -1.34 -0.31 -20.89
C GLY A 23 -0.76 -1.68 -20.52
N PRO A 24 -1.55 -2.77 -20.61
CA PRO A 24 -1.21 -4.06 -20.02
C PRO A 24 -0.18 -4.78 -20.89
N GLY A 25 1.09 -4.71 -20.51
CA GLY A 25 2.18 -5.38 -21.19
C GLY A 25 3.18 -5.96 -20.19
N GLY A 26 2.74 -6.85 -19.31
CA GLY A 26 3.64 -7.77 -18.62
C GLY A 26 3.98 -8.96 -19.52
N PRO A 27 5.13 -9.63 -19.31
CA PRO A 27 5.50 -10.81 -20.12
C PRO A 27 4.44 -11.91 -19.98
N GLU A 28 4.14 -12.58 -21.09
CA GLU A 28 3.17 -13.67 -21.19
C GLU A 28 3.55 -14.82 -20.23
N ALA A 29 2.72 -15.04 -19.21
CA ALA A 29 2.80 -16.21 -18.35
C ALA A 29 2.48 -17.47 -19.19
N ARG A 30 3.38 -18.47 -19.17
CA ARG A 30 3.09 -19.79 -19.73
C ARG A 30 2.01 -20.49 -18.89
N GLY A 31 1.19 -21.28 -19.58
CA GLY A 31 0.01 -21.96 -19.04
C GLY A 31 0.29 -22.93 -17.87
N PRO A 32 -0.78 -23.36 -17.17
CA PRO A 32 -0.69 -23.95 -15.84
C PRO A 32 0.15 -25.23 -15.83
N ALA A 33 1.02 -25.33 -14.81
CA ALA A 33 1.63 -26.59 -14.43
C ALA A 33 0.52 -27.60 -14.11
N ALA A 34 0.46 -28.68 -14.89
CA ALA A 34 -0.47 -29.77 -14.68
C ALA A 34 -0.16 -30.47 -13.35
N GLY A 35 -1.05 -30.36 -12.35
CA GLY A 35 -0.97 -31.20 -11.16
C GLY A 35 -1.53 -30.69 -9.84
N ALA A 36 -2.15 -29.50 -9.74
CA ALA A 36 -2.83 -29.12 -8.50
C ALA A 36 -4.22 -29.79 -8.43
N PRO A 37 -4.58 -30.49 -7.35
CA PRO A 37 -5.95 -30.91 -7.15
C PRO A 37 -6.83 -29.64 -7.11
N ALA A 38 -7.92 -29.64 -7.87
CA ALA A 38 -8.96 -28.64 -7.76
C ALA A 38 -9.62 -28.76 -6.37
N GLY A 39 -8.95 -28.22 -5.35
CA GLY A 39 -9.51 -28.04 -4.03
C GLY A 39 -10.74 -27.16 -4.16
N GLU A 40 -11.86 -27.64 -3.63
CA GLU A 40 -13.16 -26.97 -3.65
C GLU A 40 -12.99 -25.46 -3.48
N THR A 41 -13.46 -24.71 -4.47
CA THR A 41 -13.58 -23.26 -4.38
C THR A 41 -14.43 -22.96 -3.15
N VAL A 42 -13.82 -22.53 -2.04
CA VAL A 42 -14.56 -22.04 -0.88
C VAL A 42 -15.15 -20.69 -1.30
N PRO A 43 -16.43 -20.60 -1.67
CA PRO A 43 -17.01 -19.35 -2.11
C PRO A 43 -17.39 -18.61 -0.84
N TYR A 44 -16.53 -17.71 -0.39
CA TYR A 44 -16.94 -16.68 0.57
C TYR A 44 -16.98 -15.34 -0.15
N ALA A 45 -18.04 -15.13 -0.94
CA ALA A 45 -18.58 -13.79 -1.07
C ALA A 45 -19.39 -13.53 0.21
N PRO A 46 -19.27 -12.37 0.89
CA PRO A 46 -20.13 -12.04 2.02
C PRO A 46 -21.60 -12.21 1.60
N SER A 47 -22.17 -13.34 2.03
CA SER A 47 -23.54 -13.87 1.88
C SER A 47 -24.46 -13.29 0.79
N GLY A 48 -23.96 -13.09 -0.44
CA GLY A 48 -24.79 -12.68 -1.59
C GLY A 48 -24.54 -11.27 -2.17
N ALA A 49 -23.51 -10.54 -1.72
CA ALA A 49 -23.16 -9.25 -2.34
C ALA A 49 -22.68 -9.42 -3.79
N THR A 50 -23.15 -8.56 -4.69
CA THR A 50 -22.76 -8.57 -6.11
C THR A 50 -21.47 -7.76 -6.36
N PRO A 51 -20.71 -8.00 -7.45
CA PRO A 51 -19.54 -7.19 -7.78
C PRO A 51 -19.79 -5.67 -7.84
N PRO A 52 -20.91 -5.16 -8.41
CA PRO A 52 -21.22 -3.73 -8.36
C PRO A 52 -21.49 -3.23 -6.92
N GLU A 53 -22.15 -4.04 -6.10
CA GLU A 53 -22.41 -3.72 -4.69
C GLU A 53 -21.12 -3.62 -3.85
N LEU A 54 -20.11 -4.44 -4.16
CA LEU A 54 -18.77 -4.33 -3.58
C LEU A 54 -18.01 -3.12 -4.15
N GLY A 55 -18.15 -2.87 -5.46
CA GLY A 55 -17.56 -1.69 -6.10
C GLY A 55 -18.06 -0.38 -5.49
N ILE A 56 -19.37 -0.25 -5.23
CA ILE A 56 -19.92 0.95 -4.58
C ILE A 56 -19.47 1.08 -3.12
N ALA A 57 -19.23 -0.04 -2.41
CA ALA A 57 -18.66 -0.01 -1.07
C ALA A 57 -17.23 0.54 -1.11
N GLY A 58 -16.39 0.02 -2.01
CA GLY A 58 -15.04 0.55 -2.23
C GLY A 58 -15.06 2.04 -2.57
N TYR A 59 -15.97 2.47 -3.45
CA TYR A 59 -16.11 3.87 -3.83
C TYR A 59 -16.49 4.76 -2.63
N ALA A 60 -17.53 4.40 -1.86
CA ALA A 60 -17.91 5.16 -0.66
C ALA A 60 -16.75 5.29 0.33
N LYS A 61 -15.99 4.20 0.50
CA LYS A 61 -14.84 4.15 1.40
C LYS A 61 -13.71 5.08 0.96
N VAL A 62 -13.26 5.02 -0.29
CA VAL A 62 -12.14 5.87 -0.75
C VAL A 62 -12.53 7.33 -0.77
N THR A 63 -13.79 7.66 -1.11
CA THR A 63 -14.31 9.03 -1.00
C THR A 63 -14.31 9.52 0.44
N CYS A 64 -14.76 8.69 1.40
CA CYS A 64 -14.65 9.01 2.82
C CYS A 64 -13.21 9.33 3.22
N SER A 65 -12.27 8.47 2.82
CA SER A 65 -10.86 8.58 3.19
C SER A 65 -10.26 9.86 2.61
N ALA A 66 -10.50 10.14 1.33
CA ALA A 66 -10.04 11.36 0.67
C ALA A 66 -10.59 12.63 1.36
N VAL A 67 -11.86 12.64 1.76
CA VAL A 67 -12.48 13.81 2.41
C VAL A 67 -12.00 13.98 3.86
N PHE A 68 -12.04 12.93 4.67
CA PHE A 68 -11.84 13.03 6.12
C PHE A 68 -10.39 12.77 6.57
N VAL A 69 -9.63 11.96 5.84
CA VAL A 69 -8.22 11.68 6.14
C VAL A 69 -7.31 12.63 5.37
N SER A 70 -7.52 12.76 4.06
CA SER A 70 -6.68 13.61 3.20
C SER A 70 -7.12 15.07 3.15
N GLY A 71 -8.35 15.40 3.57
CA GLY A 71 -8.86 16.77 3.52
C GLY A 71 -9.21 17.28 2.12
N ARG A 72 -9.43 16.38 1.16
CA ARG A 72 -9.73 16.71 -0.24
C ARG A 72 -11.18 17.14 -0.42
N GLU A 73 -11.42 17.93 -1.46
CA GLU A 73 -12.77 18.33 -1.85
C GLU A 73 -13.57 17.15 -2.39
N VAL A 74 -14.88 17.14 -2.15
CA VAL A 74 -15.74 15.98 -2.44
C VAL A 74 -15.75 15.64 -3.94
N ASP A 75 -15.99 16.63 -4.80
CA ASP A 75 -16.08 16.42 -6.25
C ASP A 75 -14.76 15.90 -6.82
N GLU A 76 -13.64 16.42 -6.31
CA GLU A 76 -12.29 16.03 -6.69
C GLU A 76 -11.99 14.60 -6.23
N ALA A 77 -12.30 14.28 -4.96
CA ALA A 77 -12.16 12.94 -4.40
C ALA A 77 -12.98 11.90 -5.18
N MET A 78 -14.21 12.23 -5.56
CA MET A 78 -15.06 11.35 -6.34
C MET A 78 -14.51 11.13 -7.75
N ALA A 79 -14.06 12.19 -8.42
CA ALA A 79 -13.50 12.09 -9.76
C ALA A 79 -12.20 11.27 -9.81
N HIS A 80 -11.32 11.42 -8.80
CA HIS A 80 -9.93 10.96 -8.88
C HIS A 80 -9.53 9.86 -7.90
N SER A 81 -10.34 9.53 -6.88
CA SER A 81 -10.02 8.43 -5.93
C SER A 81 -10.96 7.24 -6.07
N GLY A 82 -12.23 7.52 -6.39
CA GLY A 82 -13.30 6.52 -6.53
C GLY A 82 -13.17 5.52 -7.67
N TYR A 83 -12.35 5.86 -8.66
CA TYR A 83 -12.38 5.18 -9.96
C TYR A 83 -11.91 3.73 -9.92
N PHE A 84 -11.12 3.35 -8.92
CA PHE A 84 -10.46 2.05 -8.83
C PHE A 84 -11.43 0.89 -8.59
N PHE A 85 -12.49 1.11 -7.81
CA PHE A 85 -13.41 0.03 -7.40
C PHE A 85 -14.70 -0.06 -8.22
N LEU A 86 -15.09 1.02 -8.90
CA LEU A 86 -16.30 1.07 -9.70
C LEU A 86 -15.94 1.45 -11.14
N ALA A 87 -16.22 0.54 -12.07
CA ALA A 87 -15.97 0.76 -13.49
C ALA A 87 -16.77 1.98 -14.00
N PRO A 88 -16.24 2.78 -14.95
CA PRO A 88 -16.86 4.01 -15.42
C PRO A 88 -18.35 3.86 -15.80
N GLU A 89 -18.71 2.77 -16.47
CA GLU A 89 -20.06 2.43 -16.89
C GLU A 89 -21.06 2.29 -15.74
N HIS A 90 -20.58 1.96 -14.54
CA HIS A 90 -21.41 1.82 -13.34
C HIS A 90 -21.47 3.10 -12.49
N ARG A 91 -20.56 4.07 -12.71
CA ARG A 91 -20.54 5.33 -11.94
C ARG A 91 -21.74 6.22 -12.22
N GLY A 92 -22.23 6.21 -13.46
CA GLY A 92 -23.45 6.95 -13.84
C GLY A 92 -24.74 6.46 -13.16
N MET A 93 -24.68 5.31 -12.47
CA MET A 93 -25.79 4.75 -11.70
C MET A 93 -25.72 5.10 -10.21
N VAL A 94 -24.73 5.89 -9.78
CA VAL A 94 -24.73 6.52 -8.45
C VAL A 94 -25.79 7.63 -8.47
N THR A 95 -26.92 7.40 -7.81
CA THR A 95 -28.06 8.32 -7.84
C THR A 95 -28.10 9.29 -6.66
N ASP A 96 -27.39 8.97 -5.58
CA ASP A 96 -27.26 9.84 -4.42
C ASP A 96 -25.87 9.72 -3.79
N THR A 97 -25.33 10.86 -3.33
CA THR A 97 -24.07 10.96 -2.60
C THR A 97 -24.27 11.87 -1.41
N VAL A 98 -24.19 11.29 -0.22
CA VAL A 98 -24.31 12.00 1.05
C VAL A 98 -22.94 12.05 1.71
N VAL A 99 -22.39 13.26 1.86
CA VAL A 99 -21.22 13.52 2.69
C VAL A 99 -21.67 14.31 3.91
N ASP A 100 -21.69 13.66 5.07
CA ASP A 100 -22.09 14.27 6.32
C ASP A 100 -20.84 14.54 7.16
N ARG A 101 -20.44 15.82 7.22
CA ARG A 101 -19.21 16.23 7.90
C ARG A 101 -19.34 16.19 9.43
N ASP A 102 -20.54 16.38 9.97
CA ASP A 102 -20.78 16.36 11.41
C ASP A 102 -20.69 14.94 11.97
N ARG A 103 -21.22 13.96 11.22
CA ARG A 103 -21.15 12.54 11.56
C ARG A 103 -19.92 11.83 11.01
N GLY A 104 -19.12 12.51 10.19
CA GLY A 104 -17.92 11.96 9.58
C GLY A 104 -18.20 10.76 8.66
N LEU A 105 -19.28 10.79 7.86
CA LEU A 105 -19.67 9.66 7.02
C LEU A 105 -19.86 10.04 5.56
N VAL A 106 -19.64 9.05 4.69
CA VAL A 106 -19.99 9.10 3.27
C VAL A 106 -20.90 7.92 2.95
N SER A 107 -22.06 8.20 2.37
CA SER A 107 -22.98 7.19 1.84
C SER A 107 -23.19 7.40 0.35
N LEU A 108 -23.06 6.34 -0.43
CA LEU A 108 -23.39 6.32 -1.86
C LEU A 108 -24.56 5.38 -2.11
N THR A 109 -25.55 5.83 -2.87
CA THR A 109 -26.67 5.00 -3.34
C THR A 109 -26.50 4.70 -4.82
N TRP A 110 -26.51 3.42 -5.15
CA TRP A 110 -26.41 2.90 -6.51
C TRP A 110 -27.74 2.28 -6.95
N ALA A 111 -28.16 2.61 -8.16
CA ALA A 111 -29.41 2.14 -8.78
C ALA A 111 -30.65 2.30 -7.88
N ASP A 112 -30.73 3.41 -7.14
CA ASP A 112 -31.83 3.77 -6.22
C ASP A 112 -32.17 2.74 -5.12
N SER A 113 -31.31 1.75 -4.88
CA SER A 113 -31.65 0.60 -4.02
C SER A 113 -30.51 0.08 -3.17
N ILE A 114 -29.26 0.25 -3.59
CA ILE A 114 -28.09 -0.26 -2.88
C ILE A 114 -27.31 0.91 -2.29
N THR A 115 -27.42 1.10 -0.97
CA THR A 115 -26.65 2.13 -0.26
C THR A 115 -25.48 1.49 0.49
N ARG A 116 -24.28 2.05 0.31
CA ARG A 116 -23.08 1.69 1.06
C ARG A 116 -22.53 2.90 1.80
N THR A 117 -22.09 2.69 3.04
CA THR A 117 -21.63 3.76 3.92
C THR A 117 -20.24 3.45 4.48
N ALA A 118 -19.37 4.45 4.45
CA ALA A 118 -18.12 4.47 5.20
C ALA A 118 -18.17 5.58 6.25
N VAL A 119 -17.51 5.35 7.39
CA VAL A 119 -17.48 6.28 8.51
C VAL A 119 -16.04 6.49 8.97
N HIS A 120 -15.69 7.74 9.26
CA HIS A 120 -14.40 8.16 9.78
C HIS A 120 -14.34 7.96 11.30
N TYR A 121 -13.49 7.02 11.74
CA TYR A 121 -13.27 6.66 13.14
C TYR A 121 -11.96 7.27 13.69
N GLY A 122 -11.77 8.57 13.47
CA GLY A 122 -10.60 9.31 13.97
C GLY A 122 -9.28 8.75 13.45
N ASP A 123 -8.37 8.37 14.35
CA ASP A 123 -7.01 7.93 13.97
C ASP A 123 -6.97 6.54 13.29
N GLN A 124 -8.09 5.81 13.24
CA GLN A 124 -8.24 4.59 12.43
C GLN A 124 -8.86 4.84 11.05
N GLY A 125 -9.05 6.11 10.69
CA GLY A 125 -9.52 6.57 9.38
C GLY A 125 -10.91 6.07 9.01
N CYS A 126 -11.19 5.96 7.71
CA CYS A 126 -12.50 5.59 7.17
C CYS A 126 -12.67 4.08 7.03
N VAL A 127 -13.70 3.55 7.70
CA VAL A 127 -14.02 2.12 7.71
C VAL A 127 -15.40 1.90 7.09
N LEU A 128 -15.52 0.87 6.26
CA LEU A 128 -16.80 0.43 5.73
C LEU A 128 -17.71 -0.08 6.84
N ARG A 129 -18.97 0.34 6.86
CA ARG A 129 -19.94 -0.22 7.79
C ARG A 129 -20.37 -1.62 7.35
N PRO A 130 -20.37 -2.61 8.25
CA PRO A 130 -20.95 -3.92 7.96
C PRO A 130 -22.43 -3.80 7.59
N SER A 131 -22.88 -4.61 6.65
CA SER A 131 -24.30 -4.69 6.26
C SER A 131 -25.19 -4.93 7.49
N GLY A 132 -26.23 -4.11 7.65
CA GLY A 132 -27.18 -4.24 8.76
C GLY A 132 -26.65 -3.78 10.12
N ARG A 133 -25.51 -3.07 10.18
CA ARG A 133 -24.97 -2.49 11.42
C ARG A 133 -24.71 -1.00 11.30
N ASP A 134 -24.85 -0.31 12.42
CA ASP A 134 -24.53 1.11 12.58
C ASP A 134 -23.09 1.39 13.04
N THR A 135 -22.39 0.37 13.54
CA THR A 135 -21.04 0.50 14.12
C THR A 135 -20.11 -0.63 13.67
N VAL A 136 -18.81 -0.42 13.90
CA VAL A 136 -17.73 -1.42 13.77
C VAL A 136 -17.66 -2.34 15.01
N TYR A 137 -16.80 -3.36 14.95
CA TYR A 137 -16.60 -4.38 15.99
C TYR A 137 -15.41 -4.08 16.92
N PHE A 138 -14.84 -2.88 16.84
CA PHE A 138 -13.75 -2.43 17.70
C PHE A 138 -14.05 -1.04 18.26
N GLU A 139 -13.34 -0.65 19.32
CA GLU A 139 -13.42 0.70 19.88
C GLU A 139 -12.30 1.57 19.27
N PRO A 140 -12.63 2.65 18.56
CA PRO A 140 -11.64 3.58 18.03
C PRO A 140 -10.73 4.11 19.14
N THR A 141 -9.43 4.11 18.89
CA THR A 141 -8.41 4.45 19.88
C THR A 141 -7.58 5.63 19.39
N PRO A 142 -7.58 6.78 20.08
CA PRO A 142 -6.74 7.90 19.71
C PRO A 142 -5.26 7.53 19.69
N VAL A 143 -4.55 7.92 18.63
CA VAL A 143 -3.12 7.74 18.45
C VAL A 143 -2.43 9.07 18.75
N ARG A 144 -1.49 9.07 19.69
CA ARG A 144 -0.74 10.27 20.08
C ARG A 144 0.74 10.06 19.85
N SER A 145 1.35 10.97 19.08
CA SER A 145 2.79 11.07 18.97
C SER A 145 3.40 11.71 20.21
N THR A 146 4.61 11.30 20.56
CA THR A 146 5.42 11.90 21.62
C THR A 146 6.38 12.98 21.13
N LEU A 147 6.39 13.23 19.81
CA LEU A 147 7.32 14.14 19.16
C LEU A 147 6.91 15.61 19.32
N PRO A 148 7.88 16.55 19.29
CA PRO A 148 7.59 17.99 19.24
C PRO A 148 6.88 18.39 17.93
N PRO A 149 6.26 19.59 17.88
CA PRO A 149 5.63 20.14 16.68
C PRO A 149 6.54 20.05 15.45
N ALA A 150 5.99 19.66 14.31
CA ALA A 150 6.79 19.38 13.11
C ALA A 150 7.32 20.68 12.50
N GLU A 151 6.51 21.73 12.52
CA GLU A 151 6.77 23.09 12.05
C GLU A 151 7.89 23.82 12.83
N GLU A 152 8.27 23.30 14.00
CA GLU A 152 9.37 23.82 14.81
C GLU A 152 10.59 22.88 14.85
N THR A 153 10.47 21.69 14.26
CA THR A 153 11.50 20.65 14.35
C THR A 153 12.25 20.51 13.02
N PRO A 154 13.60 20.50 13.01
CA PRO A 154 14.38 20.27 11.81
C PRO A 154 14.11 18.92 11.13
N TRP A 155 14.04 18.92 9.81
CA TRP A 155 14.09 17.72 8.98
C TRP A 155 15.34 16.87 9.32
N PRO A 156 15.25 15.52 9.37
CA PRO A 156 14.09 14.68 9.05
C PRO A 156 13.16 14.41 10.23
N MET A 157 13.50 14.90 11.42
CA MET A 157 12.66 14.72 12.61
C MET A 157 11.52 15.73 12.70
N GLY A 158 11.33 16.60 11.72
CA GLY A 158 10.20 17.50 11.58
C GLY A 158 10.17 18.06 10.16
N ASP A 159 9.54 19.20 9.96
CA ASP A 159 9.26 19.76 8.65
C ASP A 159 10.02 21.05 8.33
N VAL A 160 10.85 21.53 9.26
CA VAL A 160 11.75 22.68 9.02
C VAL A 160 12.93 22.23 8.17
N VAL A 161 12.97 22.70 6.91
CA VAL A 161 14.08 22.47 5.98
C VAL A 161 14.97 23.71 5.98
N ALA A 162 16.29 23.51 6.02
CA ALA A 162 17.25 24.61 5.96
C ALA A 162 17.24 25.28 4.58
N ASP A 163 17.23 26.61 4.56
CA ASP A 163 17.37 27.42 3.34
C ASP A 163 18.85 27.49 2.93
N GLU A 164 19.34 26.37 2.38
CA GLU A 164 20.72 26.22 1.91
C GLU A 164 20.73 26.02 0.39
N PRO A 165 21.77 26.49 -0.33
CA PRO A 165 21.93 26.16 -1.75
C PRO A 165 22.11 24.65 -1.94
N LEU A 166 21.70 24.12 -3.09
CA LEU A 166 21.91 22.70 -3.42
C LEU A 166 23.41 22.33 -3.34
N PRO A 167 23.74 21.07 -2.97
CA PRO A 167 25.14 20.64 -2.95
C PRO A 167 25.82 20.84 -4.31
N PRO A 168 27.10 21.25 -4.37
CA PRO A 168 27.77 21.52 -5.64
C PRO A 168 27.86 20.31 -6.60
N ASP A 169 27.73 19.09 -6.09
CA ASP A 169 27.72 17.83 -6.85
C ASP A 169 26.32 17.44 -7.38
N VAL A 170 25.27 18.22 -7.06
CA VAL A 170 23.91 17.99 -7.55
C VAL A 170 23.65 18.83 -8.81
N ASP A 171 23.20 18.17 -9.88
CA ASP A 171 22.72 18.84 -11.10
C ASP A 171 21.34 19.47 -10.84
N ALA A 172 21.33 20.76 -10.51
CA ALA A 172 20.11 21.51 -10.25
C ALA A 172 19.14 21.50 -11.44
N ALA A 173 19.65 21.55 -12.68
CA ALA A 173 18.81 21.51 -13.87
C ALA A 173 18.19 20.13 -14.09
N GLY A 174 18.94 19.07 -13.78
CA GLY A 174 18.44 17.70 -13.79
C GLY A 174 17.35 17.45 -12.75
N VAL A 175 17.51 17.99 -11.53
CA VAL A 175 16.49 17.92 -10.47
C VAL A 175 15.21 18.64 -10.92
N GLU A 176 15.33 19.86 -11.44
CA GLU A 176 14.18 20.61 -11.95
C GLU A 176 13.47 19.86 -13.09
N ALA A 177 14.23 19.32 -14.05
CA ALA A 177 13.68 18.55 -15.15
C ALA A 177 12.93 17.28 -14.67
N ALA A 178 13.41 16.63 -13.61
CA ALA A 178 12.73 15.49 -13.00
C ALA A 178 11.39 15.90 -12.35
N VAL A 179 11.38 17.04 -11.65
CA VAL A 179 10.15 17.62 -11.08
C VAL A 179 9.16 17.93 -12.19
N GLU A 180 9.60 18.63 -13.25
CA GLU A 180 8.76 18.96 -14.41
C GLU A 180 8.19 17.71 -15.08
N ALA A 181 9.03 16.71 -15.35
CA ALA A 181 8.60 15.44 -15.94
C ALA A 181 7.52 14.75 -15.08
N ALA A 182 7.65 14.80 -13.75
CA ALA A 182 6.70 14.18 -12.84
C ALA A 182 5.29 14.79 -12.89
N PHE A 183 5.09 16.00 -13.45
CA PHE A 183 3.75 16.59 -13.61
C PHE A 183 3.45 16.99 -15.06
N ALA A 184 4.27 16.54 -16.02
CA ALA A 184 4.08 16.89 -17.43
C ALA A 184 2.81 16.27 -18.01
N ASP A 185 2.39 15.10 -17.50
CA ASP A 185 1.18 14.41 -17.91
C ASP A 185 0.01 14.72 -16.96
N PRO A 186 -1.01 15.48 -17.38
CA PRO A 186 -2.18 15.75 -16.55
C PRO A 186 -2.99 14.49 -16.23
N GLU A 187 -2.91 13.43 -17.05
CA GLU A 187 -3.56 12.14 -16.77
C GLU A 187 -2.82 11.34 -15.67
N GLY A 188 -1.56 11.70 -15.38
CA GLY A 188 -0.77 11.08 -14.32
C GLY A 188 -1.25 11.43 -12.90
N LEU A 189 -2.05 12.50 -12.74
CA LEU A 189 -2.67 12.91 -11.47
C LEU A 189 -1.70 12.98 -10.28
N THR A 190 -0.45 13.40 -10.52
CA THR A 190 0.58 13.46 -9.48
C THR A 190 0.21 14.46 -8.41
N ALA A 191 -0.11 13.96 -7.21
CA ALA A 191 -0.48 14.77 -6.05
C ALA A 191 0.75 15.28 -5.28
N ALA A 192 1.82 14.50 -5.23
CA ALA A 192 3.07 14.90 -4.60
C ALA A 192 4.28 14.23 -5.25
N PHE A 193 5.39 14.97 -5.32
CA PHE A 193 6.69 14.48 -5.75
C PHE A 193 7.75 15.03 -4.79
N LEU A 194 8.66 14.17 -4.33
CA LEU A 194 9.68 14.53 -3.36
C LEU A 194 10.99 13.78 -3.69
N VAL A 195 12.09 14.52 -3.74
CA VAL A 195 13.44 13.96 -3.95
C VAL A 195 14.27 14.22 -2.71
N VAL A 196 14.74 13.14 -2.08
CA VAL A 196 15.67 13.19 -0.95
C VAL A 196 17.00 12.54 -1.35
N HIS A 197 18.10 13.25 -1.12
CA HIS A 197 19.44 12.76 -1.39
C HIS A 197 20.34 12.98 -0.18
N ARG A 198 21.00 11.93 0.29
CA ARG A 198 21.88 11.97 1.49
C ARG A 198 21.22 12.65 2.69
N GLY A 199 19.94 12.35 2.92
CA GLY A 199 19.15 12.90 4.02
C GLY A 199 18.62 14.32 3.82
N ARG A 200 18.90 14.97 2.68
CA ARG A 200 18.45 16.33 2.36
C ARG A 200 17.35 16.33 1.30
N ILE A 201 16.29 17.09 1.53
CA ILE A 201 15.27 17.36 0.50
C ILE A 201 15.91 18.25 -0.57
N LEU A 202 15.96 17.76 -1.81
CA LEU A 202 16.49 18.51 -2.96
C LEU A 202 15.38 19.24 -3.72
N ALA A 203 14.20 18.62 -3.81
CA ALA A 203 13.03 19.20 -4.43
C ALA A 203 11.77 18.55 -3.88
N GLU A 204 10.70 19.34 -3.78
CA GLU A 204 9.36 18.84 -3.52
C GLU A 204 8.33 19.70 -4.24
N ARG A 205 7.30 19.06 -4.79
CA ARG A 205 6.18 19.74 -5.44
C ARG A 205 4.88 19.00 -5.13
N TYR A 206 3.81 19.75 -4.99
CA TYR A 206 2.47 19.24 -4.73
C TYR A 206 1.51 19.70 -5.82
N GLY A 207 0.56 18.84 -6.19
CA GLY A 207 -0.46 19.07 -7.22
C GLY A 207 -1.82 18.59 -6.74
N GLN A 208 -2.84 18.79 -7.58
CA GLN A 208 -4.22 18.34 -7.28
C GLN A 208 -4.77 18.86 -5.93
N GLY A 209 -4.37 20.07 -5.54
CA GLY A 209 -4.79 20.68 -4.26
C GLY A 209 -4.12 20.09 -3.01
N ALA A 210 -3.20 19.11 -3.17
CA ALA A 210 -2.42 18.58 -2.06
C ALA A 210 -1.35 19.58 -1.60
N ASP A 211 -0.91 19.39 -0.37
CA ASP A 211 0.17 20.12 0.28
C ASP A 211 1.06 19.16 1.10
N LEU A 212 2.03 19.73 1.82
CA LEU A 212 2.97 18.96 2.63
C LEU A 212 2.34 18.17 3.79
N HIS A 213 1.12 18.53 4.19
CA HIS A 213 0.38 17.92 5.31
C HIS A 213 -0.66 16.90 4.84
N THR A 214 -0.99 16.89 3.55
CA THR A 214 -1.98 16.01 2.94
C THR A 214 -1.57 14.55 3.11
N GLN A 215 -2.43 13.77 3.76
CA GLN A 215 -2.24 12.33 3.95
C GLN A 215 -2.68 11.61 2.67
N LEU A 216 -1.72 11.21 1.83
CA LEU A 216 -2.00 10.58 0.54
C LEU A 216 -2.05 9.06 0.67
N GLU A 217 -3.00 8.46 -0.06
CA GLU A 217 -3.23 7.02 -0.10
C GLU A 217 -2.01 6.26 -0.65
N SER A 218 -1.59 5.21 0.07
CA SER A 218 -0.40 4.41 -0.24
C SER A 218 -0.61 3.40 -1.36
N TRP A 219 -1.85 2.90 -1.49
CA TRP A 219 -2.10 1.59 -2.07
C TRP A 219 -1.05 0.58 -1.58
N SER A 220 -0.48 -0.19 -2.50
CA SER A 220 0.42 -1.28 -2.16
C SER A 220 1.76 -0.86 -1.53
N MET A 221 2.11 0.43 -1.44
CA MET A 221 3.24 0.86 -0.62
C MET A 221 3.08 0.44 0.86
N GLY A 222 1.84 0.24 1.33
CA GLY A 222 1.54 -0.29 2.67
C GLY A 222 2.16 -1.65 2.97
N LYS A 223 2.43 -2.48 1.94
CA LYS A 223 3.09 -3.78 2.12
C LYS A 223 4.52 -3.63 2.64
N SER A 224 5.24 -2.61 2.18
CA SER A 224 6.56 -2.26 2.70
C SER A 224 6.49 -1.76 4.14
N LEU A 225 5.39 -1.08 4.54
CA LEU A 225 5.13 -0.77 5.95
C LEU A 225 4.90 -2.04 6.77
N THR A 226 4.15 -3.02 6.25
CA THR A 226 4.00 -4.36 6.88
C THR A 226 5.36 -5.01 7.13
N ALA A 227 6.21 -5.09 6.11
CA ALA A 227 7.55 -5.64 6.25
C ALA A 227 8.37 -4.88 7.30
N THR A 228 8.22 -3.55 7.39
CA THR A 228 8.92 -2.75 8.40
C THR A 228 8.47 -3.12 9.82
N LEU A 229 7.16 -3.26 10.04
CA LEU A 229 6.60 -3.64 11.35
C LEU A 229 6.97 -5.08 11.74
N VAL A 230 6.96 -6.01 10.78
CA VAL A 230 7.47 -7.39 11.00
C VAL A 230 8.95 -7.38 11.34
N GLY A 231 9.75 -6.57 10.64
CA GLY A 231 11.18 -6.41 10.91
C GLY A 231 11.46 -5.94 12.34
N ILE A 232 10.67 -4.99 12.86
CA ILE A 232 10.76 -4.57 14.27
C ILE A 232 10.49 -5.75 15.22
N LEU A 233 9.44 -6.53 14.98
CA LEU A 233 9.14 -7.71 15.79
C LEU A 233 10.22 -8.80 15.70
N ILE A 234 10.89 -8.95 14.55
CA ILE A 234 12.04 -9.85 14.41
C ILE A 234 13.24 -9.34 15.21
N ARG A 235 13.53 -8.04 15.14
CA ARG A 235 14.60 -7.42 15.96
C ARG A 235 14.35 -7.59 17.45
N GLU A 236 13.09 -7.57 17.87
CA GLU A 236 12.67 -7.78 19.25
C GLU A 236 12.54 -9.27 19.61
N GLU A 237 13.02 -10.18 18.76
CA GLU A 237 13.00 -11.64 18.95
C GLU A 237 11.58 -12.20 19.18
N ALA A 238 10.54 -11.47 18.76
CA ALA A 238 9.13 -11.87 18.86
C ALA A 238 8.74 -12.85 17.76
N LEU A 239 9.39 -12.73 16.60
CA LEU A 239 9.18 -13.55 15.42
C LEU A 239 10.55 -13.94 14.87
N GLY A 240 10.71 -15.19 14.43
CA GLY A 240 11.88 -15.62 13.68
C GLY A 240 11.66 -15.50 12.18
N LEU A 241 12.60 -14.86 11.46
CA LEU A 241 12.48 -14.67 10.01
C LEU A 241 12.30 -15.98 9.25
N HIS A 242 13.00 -17.04 9.68
CA HIS A 242 12.99 -18.34 9.01
C HIS A 242 12.21 -19.41 9.79
N ASP A 243 11.56 -19.01 10.89
CA ASP A 243 10.75 -19.91 11.68
C ASP A 243 9.37 -20.10 11.03
N PRO A 244 8.70 -21.23 11.28
CA PRO A 244 7.29 -21.38 10.99
C PRO A 244 6.48 -20.22 11.57
N ALA A 245 5.60 -19.65 10.75
CA ALA A 245 4.73 -18.58 11.18
C ALA A 245 3.76 -19.09 12.28
N PRO A 246 3.71 -18.47 13.47
CA PRO A 246 2.95 -18.98 14.61
C PRO A 246 1.46 -18.63 14.52
N VAL A 247 0.82 -18.95 13.39
CA VAL A 247 -0.62 -18.78 13.16
C VAL A 247 -1.36 -19.95 13.85
N PRO A 248 -2.24 -19.68 14.84
CA PRO A 248 -2.92 -20.73 15.60
C PRO A 248 -3.75 -21.69 14.73
N GLU A 249 -4.41 -21.16 13.70
CA GLU A 249 -5.26 -21.89 12.77
C GLU A 249 -4.51 -22.97 11.98
N TRP A 250 -3.17 -22.90 11.95
CA TRP A 250 -2.31 -23.82 11.21
C TRP A 250 -1.67 -24.89 12.10
N GLN A 251 -1.87 -24.85 13.42
CA GLN A 251 -1.20 -25.77 14.36
C GLN A 251 -1.93 -27.11 14.53
N GLY A 252 -2.98 -27.35 13.74
CA GLY A 252 -3.70 -28.62 13.72
C GLY A 252 -2.83 -29.77 13.22
N ALA A 253 -3.03 -30.98 13.78
CA ALA A 253 -2.31 -32.16 13.34
C ALA A 253 -2.54 -32.43 11.84
N GLY A 254 -1.46 -32.46 11.07
CA GLY A 254 -1.50 -32.71 9.62
C GLY A 254 -1.81 -31.48 8.77
N ASP A 255 -1.99 -30.29 9.34
CA ASP A 255 -2.17 -29.07 8.56
C ASP A 255 -0.85 -28.66 7.89
N ALA A 256 -0.82 -28.73 6.56
CA ALA A 256 0.36 -28.40 5.77
C ALA A 256 0.76 -26.91 5.86
N ARG A 257 -0.16 -26.02 6.24
CA ARG A 257 0.13 -24.58 6.46
C ARG A 257 1.09 -24.34 7.61
N SER A 258 1.21 -25.28 8.55
CA SER A 258 2.22 -25.24 9.63
C SER A 258 3.66 -25.12 9.13
N ARG A 259 3.93 -25.43 7.86
CA ARG A 259 5.26 -25.31 7.24
C ARG A 259 5.58 -23.91 6.70
N ILE A 260 4.58 -23.04 6.53
CA ILE A 260 4.77 -21.68 6.03
C ILE A 260 5.65 -20.90 7.02
N ARG A 261 6.75 -20.32 6.54
CA ARG A 261 7.65 -19.48 7.34
C ARG A 261 7.27 -18.01 7.25
N VAL A 262 7.73 -17.22 8.21
CA VAL A 262 7.63 -15.76 8.14
C VAL A 262 8.28 -15.22 6.85
N SER A 263 9.42 -15.78 6.44
CA SER A 263 10.08 -15.42 5.19
C SER A 263 9.27 -15.74 3.94
N ASP A 264 8.45 -16.79 3.97
CA ASP A 264 7.60 -17.16 2.82
C ASP A 264 6.48 -16.14 2.66
N LEU A 265 5.88 -15.70 3.76
CA LEU A 265 4.89 -14.64 3.77
C LEU A 265 5.49 -13.30 3.31
N LEU A 266 6.67 -12.93 3.81
CA LEU A 266 7.36 -11.71 3.38
C LEU A 266 7.68 -11.74 1.87
N ARG A 267 7.99 -12.92 1.32
CA ARG A 267 8.30 -13.10 -0.11
C ARG A 267 7.08 -13.37 -0.98
N MET A 268 5.87 -13.31 -0.42
CA MET A 268 4.62 -13.66 -1.11
C MET A 268 4.64 -15.04 -1.77
N SER A 269 5.20 -16.02 -1.07
CA SER A 269 5.34 -17.41 -1.51
C SER A 269 4.76 -18.39 -0.50
N SER A 270 3.75 -18.00 0.28
CA SER A 270 3.11 -18.90 1.25
C SER A 270 2.38 -20.08 0.62
N GLY A 271 1.94 -19.92 -0.63
CA GLY A 271 1.10 -20.88 -1.33
C GLY A 271 -0.38 -20.83 -0.93
N LEU A 272 -0.82 -19.87 -0.11
CA LEU A 272 -2.25 -19.70 0.24
C LEU A 272 -3.11 -19.40 -1.00
N PHE A 273 -4.26 -20.05 -1.09
CA PHE A 273 -5.23 -19.82 -2.16
C PHE A 273 -5.88 -18.43 -2.01
N PHE A 274 -5.62 -17.56 -2.98
CA PHE A 274 -6.11 -16.19 -2.96
C PHE A 274 -6.25 -15.67 -4.39
N THR A 275 -7.48 -15.40 -4.82
CA THR A 275 -7.78 -14.99 -6.20
C THR A 275 -7.41 -13.53 -6.45
N ALA A 276 -6.78 -13.23 -7.58
CA ALA A 276 -6.57 -11.86 -8.05
C ALA A 276 -6.88 -11.71 -9.55
N PRO A 277 -7.20 -10.49 -10.03
CA PRO A 277 -7.58 -10.27 -11.43
C PRO A 277 -6.52 -10.64 -12.47
N ARG A 278 -5.25 -10.70 -12.06
CA ARG A 278 -4.10 -10.97 -12.94
C ARG A 278 -3.75 -12.45 -13.01
N ASP A 279 -4.54 -13.33 -12.41
CA ASP A 279 -4.22 -14.75 -12.33
C ASP A 279 -4.58 -15.37 -13.67
N PRO A 280 -3.71 -16.21 -14.26
CA PRO A 280 -4.00 -16.85 -15.55
C PRO A 280 -5.30 -17.68 -15.53
N ASP A 281 -5.69 -18.17 -14.36
CA ASP A 281 -6.90 -18.95 -14.10
C ASP A 281 -8.04 -18.14 -13.46
N TYR A 282 -7.91 -16.82 -13.35
CA TYR A 282 -9.00 -15.97 -12.84
C TYR A 282 -10.15 -15.94 -13.84
N ASP A 283 -11.33 -16.31 -13.35
CA ASP A 283 -12.59 -16.27 -14.10
C ASP A 283 -13.54 -15.32 -13.38
N PRO A 284 -13.83 -14.12 -13.95
CA PRO A 284 -14.75 -13.17 -13.31
C PRO A 284 -16.17 -13.71 -13.17
N ALA A 285 -16.56 -14.74 -13.93
CA ALA A 285 -17.84 -15.42 -13.75
C ALA A 285 -17.90 -16.24 -12.45
N ARG A 286 -16.74 -16.55 -11.83
CA ARG A 286 -16.65 -17.28 -10.56
C ARG A 286 -16.71 -16.36 -9.34
N GLY A 287 -16.71 -15.05 -9.54
CA GLY A 287 -16.98 -14.08 -8.48
C GLY A 287 -15.98 -12.93 -8.37
N TYR A 288 -16.10 -12.21 -7.28
CA TYR A 288 -15.25 -11.06 -6.97
C TYR A 288 -13.88 -11.53 -6.46
N PRO A 289 -12.77 -10.95 -6.93
CA PRO A 289 -11.45 -11.44 -6.58
C PRO A 289 -11.13 -11.12 -5.11
N ASP A 290 -10.57 -12.09 -4.39
CA ASP A 290 -10.17 -11.98 -2.98
C ASP A 290 -9.27 -10.76 -2.73
N HIS A 291 -8.37 -10.47 -3.70
CA HIS A 291 -7.50 -9.29 -3.72
C HIS A 291 -8.23 -7.97 -3.55
N MET A 292 -9.42 -7.87 -4.11
CA MET A 292 -10.26 -6.68 -4.01
C MET A 292 -11.25 -6.80 -2.86
N LEU A 293 -11.72 -8.02 -2.56
CA LEU A 293 -12.75 -8.27 -1.56
C LEU A 293 -12.35 -7.77 -0.17
N VAL A 294 -11.08 -7.91 0.20
CA VAL A 294 -10.58 -7.46 1.52
C VAL A 294 -10.69 -5.95 1.72
N TYR A 295 -10.81 -5.16 0.65
CA TYR A 295 -10.99 -3.71 0.71
C TYR A 295 -12.46 -3.27 0.72
N THR A 296 -13.35 -4.11 0.19
CA THR A 296 -14.73 -3.71 -0.15
C THR A 296 -15.80 -4.53 0.55
N GLY A 297 -15.43 -5.68 1.11
CA GLY A 297 -16.35 -6.68 1.66
C GLY A 297 -16.80 -6.42 3.10
N ALA A 298 -16.23 -5.44 3.80
CA ALA A 298 -16.50 -5.18 5.22
C ALA A 298 -16.42 -6.45 6.10
N LEU A 299 -15.41 -7.29 5.83
CA LEU A 299 -15.17 -8.58 6.48
C LEU A 299 -13.96 -8.52 7.43
N ASP A 300 -13.74 -9.59 8.21
CA ASP A 300 -12.50 -9.76 8.98
C ASP A 300 -11.39 -10.23 8.03
N ALA A 301 -10.55 -9.29 7.59
CA ALA A 301 -9.55 -9.53 6.55
C ALA A 301 -8.44 -10.48 7.02
N PHE A 302 -8.13 -10.46 8.32
CA PHE A 302 -7.14 -11.37 8.91
C PHE A 302 -7.69 -12.78 8.99
N ALA A 303 -8.88 -12.97 9.55
CA ALA A 303 -9.54 -14.28 9.59
C ALA A 303 -9.74 -14.83 8.17
N PHE A 304 -10.12 -13.98 7.22
CA PHE A 304 -10.28 -14.36 5.82
C PHE A 304 -8.99 -14.90 5.22
N SER A 305 -7.85 -14.24 5.46
CA SER A 305 -6.55 -14.67 4.94
C SER A 305 -6.02 -15.96 5.59
N VAL A 306 -5.99 -16.03 6.93
CA VAL A 306 -5.38 -17.17 7.64
C VAL A 306 -6.15 -18.48 7.44
N ASN A 307 -7.44 -18.40 7.11
CA ASN A 307 -8.27 -19.58 6.88
C ASN A 307 -8.26 -20.07 5.42
N ARG A 308 -7.54 -19.41 4.51
CA ARG A 308 -7.43 -19.93 3.13
C ARG A 308 -6.69 -21.27 3.10
N PRO A 309 -7.10 -22.20 2.22
CA PRO A 309 -6.38 -23.46 2.03
C PRO A 309 -5.05 -23.20 1.29
N LEU A 310 -4.14 -24.16 1.32
CA LEU A 310 -2.99 -24.15 0.43
C LEU A 310 -3.44 -24.46 -1.01
N GLN A 311 -2.96 -23.66 -1.95
CA GLN A 311 -2.96 -23.93 -3.38
C GLN A 311 -1.63 -24.55 -3.83
N PHE A 312 -0.52 -24.12 -3.23
CA PHE A 312 0.84 -24.56 -3.55
C PHE A 312 1.60 -24.93 -2.28
N GLU A 313 2.70 -25.66 -2.43
CA GLU A 313 3.61 -25.91 -1.32
C GLU A 313 4.30 -24.58 -0.90
N PRO A 314 4.51 -24.33 0.40
CA PRO A 314 5.17 -23.11 0.85
C PRO A 314 6.57 -22.96 0.28
N GLY A 315 6.88 -21.76 -0.21
CA GLY A 315 8.19 -21.39 -0.75
C GLY A 315 8.44 -21.88 -2.18
N THR A 316 7.45 -22.47 -2.88
CA THR A 316 7.66 -22.99 -4.25
C THR A 316 7.11 -22.11 -5.36
N GLU A 317 6.20 -21.19 -5.05
CA GLU A 317 5.51 -20.35 -6.04
C GLU A 317 5.33 -18.92 -5.48
N GLY A 318 5.95 -17.92 -6.11
CA GLY A 318 5.84 -16.51 -5.74
C GLY A 318 4.73 -15.80 -6.51
N ARG A 319 3.73 -15.25 -5.81
CA ARG A 319 2.56 -14.60 -6.44
C ARG A 319 2.16 -13.34 -5.70
N TYR A 320 1.98 -12.24 -6.44
CA TYR A 320 1.57 -10.97 -5.85
C TYR A 320 0.14 -11.00 -5.28
N ARG A 321 -0.03 -11.24 -3.97
CA ARG A 321 -1.36 -11.38 -3.32
C ARG A 321 -1.44 -10.61 -2.00
N ASN A 322 -2.66 -10.32 -1.58
CA ASN A 322 -2.91 -9.68 -0.29
C ASN A 322 -2.97 -10.69 0.86
N SER A 323 -3.07 -12.01 0.60
CA SER A 323 -3.09 -13.05 1.63
C SER A 323 -1.91 -12.91 2.59
N ASP A 324 -0.71 -12.89 2.05
CA ASP A 324 0.52 -13.01 2.81
C ASP A 324 0.76 -11.79 3.72
N PRO A 325 0.68 -10.54 3.23
CA PRO A 325 0.76 -9.37 4.10
C PRO A 325 -0.41 -9.24 5.09
N LEU A 326 -1.63 -9.69 4.77
CA LEU A 326 -2.73 -9.74 5.75
C LEU A 326 -2.45 -10.76 6.87
N THR A 327 -1.87 -11.91 6.53
CA THR A 327 -1.42 -12.90 7.52
C THR A 327 -0.28 -12.36 8.38
N LEU A 328 0.66 -11.60 7.79
CA LEU A 328 1.67 -10.89 8.59
C LEU A 328 1.03 -9.85 9.51
N GLY A 329 0.01 -9.13 9.06
CA GLY A 329 -0.81 -8.25 9.89
C GLY A 329 -1.44 -8.96 11.09
N HIS A 330 -2.00 -10.16 10.86
CA HIS A 330 -2.51 -11.02 11.92
C HIS A 330 -1.43 -11.37 12.95
N LEU A 331 -0.22 -11.73 12.50
CA LEU A 331 0.91 -12.01 13.38
C LEU A 331 1.32 -10.76 14.18
N ILE A 332 1.37 -9.58 13.55
CA ILE A 332 1.68 -8.32 14.24
C ILE A 332 0.66 -8.08 15.36
N ARG A 333 -0.64 -8.09 15.04
CA ARG A 333 -1.71 -7.84 16.01
C ARG A 333 -1.61 -8.78 17.21
N ARG A 334 -1.53 -10.09 16.94
CA ARG A 334 -1.44 -11.10 17.99
C ARG A 334 -0.21 -10.92 18.87
N THR A 335 0.95 -10.64 18.26
CA THR A 335 2.21 -10.49 19.00
C THR A 335 2.16 -9.27 19.93
N VAL A 336 1.64 -8.14 19.44
CA VAL A 336 1.50 -6.90 20.20
C VAL A 336 0.49 -7.06 21.33
N GLU A 337 -0.70 -7.60 21.04
CA GLU A 337 -1.74 -7.82 22.05
C GLU A 337 -1.31 -8.84 23.11
N ALA A 338 -0.58 -9.91 22.74
CA ALA A 338 -0.05 -10.90 23.69
C ALA A 338 0.97 -10.30 24.67
N ARG A 339 1.64 -9.20 24.31
CA ARG A 339 2.53 -8.43 25.19
C ARG A 339 1.77 -7.43 26.08
N GLY A 340 0.45 -7.34 25.96
CA GLY A 340 -0.39 -6.38 26.69
C GLY A 340 -0.31 -4.96 26.13
N GLU A 341 0.19 -4.79 24.90
CA GLU A 341 0.28 -3.49 24.25
C GLU A 341 -0.97 -3.20 23.39
N SER A 342 -1.28 -1.93 23.21
CA SER A 342 -2.35 -1.50 22.31
C SER A 342 -1.91 -1.61 20.86
N TYR A 343 -2.52 -2.53 20.12
CA TYR A 343 -2.29 -2.73 18.68
C TYR A 343 -2.40 -1.43 17.89
N TRP A 344 -3.45 -0.64 18.12
CA TRP A 344 -3.72 0.57 17.34
C TRP A 344 -2.73 1.71 17.56
N THR A 345 -2.08 1.76 18.72
CA THR A 345 -1.09 2.81 19.06
C THR A 345 0.36 2.33 18.93
N TRP A 346 0.58 1.02 18.79
CA TRP A 346 1.91 0.45 18.74
C TRP A 346 2.74 0.93 17.53
N PRO A 347 2.23 1.01 16.28
CA PRO A 347 3.01 1.52 15.16
C PRO A 347 3.56 2.93 15.38
N GLN A 348 2.77 3.79 16.07
CA GLN A 348 3.20 5.15 16.41
C GLN A 348 4.46 5.14 17.30
N ARG A 349 4.48 4.30 18.35
CA ARG A 349 5.58 4.21 19.30
C ARG A 349 6.78 3.41 18.76
N ALA A 350 6.49 2.28 18.11
CA ALA A 350 7.49 1.31 17.68
C ALA A 350 8.28 1.78 16.45
N LEU A 351 7.65 2.59 15.59
CA LEU A 351 8.23 3.04 14.32
C LEU A 351 8.12 4.54 14.12
N PHE A 352 6.91 5.10 14.05
CA PHE A 352 6.69 6.44 13.51
C PHE A 352 7.36 7.53 14.33
N ASP A 353 7.24 7.49 15.66
CA ASP A 353 7.90 8.44 16.56
C ASP A 353 9.43 8.37 16.40
N ARG A 354 10.00 7.18 16.23
CA ARG A 354 11.44 7.01 16.07
C ARG A 354 11.98 7.64 14.80
N ILE A 355 11.20 7.62 13.72
CA ILE A 355 11.61 8.14 12.41
C ILE A 355 11.04 9.52 12.08
N GLY A 356 10.38 10.19 13.03
CA GLY A 356 9.92 11.57 12.88
C GLY A 356 8.53 11.72 12.25
N ILE A 357 7.72 10.67 12.20
CA ILE A 357 6.34 10.69 11.70
C ILE A 357 5.39 10.92 12.87
N ARG A 358 4.66 12.05 12.89
CA ARG A 358 3.68 12.36 13.95
C ARG A 358 2.29 11.78 13.68
N ARG A 359 1.94 11.69 12.40
CA ARG A 359 0.64 11.23 11.93
C ARG A 359 0.86 10.45 10.65
N GLN A 360 0.37 9.22 10.65
CA GLN A 360 0.20 8.32 9.53
C GLN A 360 -1.05 7.52 9.86
N VAL A 361 -2.07 7.58 9.01
CA VAL A 361 -3.32 6.85 9.26
C VAL A 361 -3.20 5.48 8.63
N MET A 362 -3.37 4.44 9.42
CA MET A 362 -3.44 3.06 8.95
C MET A 362 -4.88 2.62 9.09
N GLU A 363 -5.61 2.52 7.99
CA GLU A 363 -7.03 2.20 8.07
C GLU A 363 -7.28 0.73 8.36
N THR A 364 -8.41 0.49 9.01
CA THR A 364 -8.79 -0.84 9.48
C THR A 364 -9.95 -1.41 8.68
N ASP A 365 -10.07 -2.73 8.71
CA ASP A 365 -11.35 -3.39 8.44
C ASP A 365 -12.35 -3.15 9.61
N PRO A 366 -13.61 -3.58 9.50
CA PRO A 366 -14.59 -3.38 10.58
C PRO A 366 -14.27 -4.10 11.90
N TYR A 367 -13.27 -4.97 11.92
CA TYR A 367 -12.81 -5.72 13.09
C TYR A 367 -11.57 -5.08 13.75
N GLY A 368 -11.17 -3.91 13.25
CA GLY A 368 -10.03 -3.15 13.76
C GLY A 368 -8.69 -3.71 13.29
N ASN A 369 -8.67 -4.62 12.31
CA ASN A 369 -7.42 -5.09 11.72
C ASN A 369 -6.90 -4.05 10.73
N PHE A 370 -5.71 -3.50 10.96
CA PHE A 370 -5.04 -2.71 9.94
C PHE A 370 -4.92 -3.51 8.64
N LEU A 371 -5.37 -2.94 7.52
CA LEU A 371 -5.38 -3.65 6.25
C LEU A 371 -3.97 -3.86 5.69
N LEU A 372 -3.02 -2.95 5.99
CA LEU A 372 -1.56 -3.11 5.80
C LEU A 372 -1.09 -3.44 4.37
N THR A 373 -2.02 -3.51 3.43
CA THR A 373 -1.80 -3.89 2.04
C THR A 373 -2.13 -2.75 1.08
N GLY A 374 -2.62 -1.64 1.64
CA GLY A 374 -3.39 -0.57 1.02
C GLY A 374 -4.18 0.18 2.10
N TYR A 375 -4.67 1.37 1.77
CA TYR A 375 -5.39 2.26 2.69
C TYR A 375 -4.57 2.76 3.89
N ASP A 376 -3.27 2.81 3.73
CA ASP A 376 -2.41 3.59 4.62
C ASP A 376 -2.26 4.99 4.03
N TYR A 377 -2.36 6.03 4.84
CA TYR A 377 -2.32 7.43 4.39
C TYR A 377 -1.20 8.17 5.08
N GLY A 378 -0.33 8.75 4.25
CA GLY A 378 0.89 9.42 4.69
C GLY A 378 1.26 10.56 3.79
N THR A 379 1.95 11.56 4.34
CA THR A 379 2.52 12.63 3.50
C THR A 379 3.67 12.08 2.66
N ALA A 380 4.01 12.76 1.56
CA ALA A 380 5.20 12.41 0.77
C ALA A 380 6.47 12.32 1.63
N ARG A 381 6.59 13.24 2.60
CA ARG A 381 7.70 13.27 3.56
C ARG A 381 7.71 12.09 4.53
N ASN A 382 6.56 11.57 4.96
CA ASN A 382 6.48 10.35 5.76
C ASN A 382 7.01 9.14 5.00
N TRP A 383 6.60 8.97 3.74
CA TRP A 383 7.09 7.89 2.89
C TRP A 383 8.60 8.01 2.62
N ALA A 384 9.12 9.23 2.45
CA ALA A 384 10.56 9.45 2.33
C ALA A 384 11.33 9.09 3.62
N ARG A 385 10.76 9.30 4.82
CA ARG A 385 11.36 8.85 6.09
C ARG A 385 11.47 7.32 6.14
N LEU A 386 10.44 6.59 5.69
CA LEU A 386 10.51 5.14 5.53
C LEU A 386 11.59 4.73 4.52
N GLY A 387 11.65 5.38 3.35
CA GLY A 387 12.71 5.11 2.37
C GLY A 387 14.12 5.33 2.93
N MET A 388 14.34 6.42 3.65
CA MET A 388 15.61 6.72 4.31
C MET A 388 15.98 5.70 5.40
N LEU A 389 15.01 5.09 6.09
CA LEU A 389 15.30 4.01 7.04
C LEU A 389 15.98 2.83 6.31
N TYR A 390 15.46 2.43 5.15
CA TYR A 390 16.05 1.35 4.35
C TYR A 390 17.38 1.74 3.70
N LEU A 391 17.50 2.98 3.19
CA LEU A 391 18.78 3.49 2.66
C LEU A 391 19.90 3.50 3.71
N ASN A 392 19.56 3.53 4.99
CA ASN A 392 20.50 3.49 6.12
C ASN A 392 20.56 2.12 6.82
N ASP A 393 20.31 1.02 6.11
CA ASP A 393 20.37 -0.35 6.66
C ASP A 393 19.50 -0.55 7.93
N GLY A 394 18.34 0.11 7.97
CA GLY A 394 17.45 0.03 9.12
C GLY A 394 17.94 0.78 10.36
N VAL A 395 18.96 1.62 10.24
CA VAL A 395 19.49 2.48 11.31
C VAL A 395 18.98 3.90 11.14
N TRP A 396 18.41 4.45 12.20
CA TRP A 396 17.94 5.84 12.23
C TRP A 396 18.62 6.60 13.35
N ARG A 397 19.38 7.65 13.00
CA ARG A 397 20.11 8.50 13.97
C ARG A 397 20.96 7.71 14.98
N GLY A 398 21.58 6.62 14.52
CA GLY A 398 22.42 5.73 15.34
C GLY A 398 21.65 4.64 16.11
N GLU A 399 20.32 4.64 16.10
CA GLU A 399 19.50 3.56 16.64
C GLU A 399 19.16 2.57 15.53
N ARG A 400 19.54 1.30 15.71
CA ARG A 400 19.08 0.23 14.83
C ARG A 400 17.60 -0.04 15.10
N ILE A 401 16.73 0.08 14.10
CA ILE A 401 15.28 -0.19 14.19
C ILE A 401 14.94 -1.54 13.53
N LEU A 402 15.60 -1.89 12.43
CA LEU A 402 15.45 -3.18 11.76
C LEU A 402 16.69 -4.07 12.04
N PRO A 403 16.54 -5.41 12.08
CA PRO A 403 17.65 -6.29 12.39
C PRO A 403 18.72 -6.25 11.29
N GLU A 404 19.96 -6.59 11.64
CA GLU A 404 21.07 -6.68 10.66
C GLU A 404 20.73 -7.68 9.55
N GLY A 405 21.07 -7.33 8.31
CA GLY A 405 20.76 -8.14 7.13
C GLY A 405 19.29 -8.12 6.70
N TYR A 406 18.39 -7.45 7.43
CA TYR A 406 16.98 -7.38 7.04
C TYR A 406 16.75 -6.56 5.77
N VAL A 407 17.46 -5.44 5.62
CA VAL A 407 17.39 -4.62 4.40
C VAL A 407 17.88 -5.42 3.19
N GLU A 408 19.01 -6.13 3.33
CA GLU A 408 19.51 -7.05 2.31
C GLU A 408 18.48 -8.14 1.98
N PHE A 409 17.85 -8.76 2.98
CA PHE A 409 16.81 -9.76 2.77
C PHE A 409 15.63 -9.21 1.95
N VAL A 410 15.11 -8.03 2.29
CA VAL A 410 13.94 -7.49 1.58
C VAL A 410 14.27 -7.00 0.17
N SER A 411 15.53 -6.65 -0.10
CA SER A 411 16.01 -6.24 -1.42
C SER A 411 16.60 -7.39 -2.26
N THR A 412 16.67 -8.60 -1.71
CA THR A 412 17.17 -9.78 -2.44
C THR A 412 16.02 -10.45 -3.21
N PRO A 413 16.23 -10.85 -4.48
CA PRO A 413 15.26 -11.63 -5.24
C PRO A 413 14.70 -12.81 -4.45
N ALA A 414 13.37 -12.84 -4.34
CA ALA A 414 12.62 -13.92 -3.72
C ALA A 414 12.77 -15.19 -4.59
N PRO A 415 13.31 -16.30 -4.04
CA PRO A 415 13.68 -17.46 -4.86
C PRO A 415 12.52 -18.17 -5.58
N ALA A 416 11.29 -17.99 -5.08
CA ALA A 416 10.08 -18.63 -5.61
C ALA A 416 9.44 -17.86 -6.78
N TRP A 417 9.96 -16.68 -7.13
CA TRP A 417 9.46 -15.89 -8.25
C TRP A 417 10.23 -16.24 -9.53
N ASP A 418 9.51 -16.34 -10.65
CA ASP A 418 10.09 -16.66 -11.95
C ASP A 418 11.06 -15.56 -12.44
N GLU A 419 10.78 -14.31 -12.08
CA GLU A 419 11.57 -13.14 -12.45
C GLU A 419 12.14 -12.46 -11.20
N PRO A 420 13.34 -11.87 -11.24
CA PRO A 420 13.97 -11.20 -10.12
C PRO A 420 13.37 -9.80 -9.87
N VAL A 421 12.05 -9.74 -9.71
CA VAL A 421 11.28 -8.48 -9.59
C VAL A 421 10.70 -8.26 -8.20
N TYR A 422 10.73 -9.28 -7.33
CA TYR A 422 10.18 -9.18 -5.98
C TYR A 422 11.16 -9.65 -4.91
N GLY A 423 11.13 -9.01 -3.75
CA GLY A 423 11.89 -9.37 -2.55
C GLY A 423 10.96 -9.60 -1.35
N GLY A 424 11.30 -9.03 -0.19
CA GLY A 424 10.52 -9.16 1.05
C GLY A 424 9.46 -8.07 1.21
N LEU A 425 8.36 -8.14 0.45
CA LEU A 425 7.33 -7.10 0.29
C LEU A 425 7.84 -5.81 -0.37
N PHE A 426 8.90 -5.91 -1.17
CA PHE A 426 9.44 -4.84 -2.00
C PHE A 426 9.53 -5.30 -3.45
N TRP A 427 9.21 -4.41 -4.38
CA TRP A 427 9.60 -4.59 -5.77
C TRP A 427 11.08 -4.26 -5.92
N ILE A 428 11.78 -5.08 -6.69
CA ILE A 428 13.22 -4.94 -6.94
C ILE A 428 13.46 -4.80 -8.45
N ASN A 429 14.44 -3.99 -8.82
CA ASN A 429 14.81 -3.77 -10.21
C ASN A 429 15.83 -4.82 -10.70
N GLY A 430 15.59 -6.11 -10.42
CA GLY A 430 16.56 -7.17 -10.75
C GLY A 430 16.63 -7.52 -12.24
N THR A 431 15.65 -7.11 -13.04
CA THR A 431 15.66 -7.24 -14.50
C THR A 431 16.43 -6.13 -15.20
N GLY A 432 16.74 -5.03 -14.50
CA GLY A 432 17.35 -3.83 -15.07
C GLY A 432 16.42 -3.04 -16.00
N GLU A 433 15.11 -3.30 -15.95
CA GLU A 433 14.11 -2.59 -16.77
C GLU A 433 14.06 -1.08 -16.44
N TRP A 434 14.27 -0.73 -15.17
CA TRP A 434 14.32 0.66 -14.74
C TRP A 434 15.77 1.16 -14.76
N ASN A 435 16.01 2.35 -15.32
CA ASN A 435 17.30 3.03 -15.23
C ASN A 435 17.51 3.64 -13.84
N LEU A 436 17.49 2.80 -12.81
CA LEU A 436 17.88 3.15 -11.45
C LEU A 436 19.38 2.86 -11.29
N PRO A 437 20.17 3.78 -10.70
CA PRO A 437 21.63 3.63 -10.57
C PRO A 437 22.04 2.42 -9.72
#